data_AF-A0A1N6H8C6-F1
#
_entry.id   AF-A0A1N6H8C6-F1
#
_cell.length_a   1.000
_cell.length_b   1.000
_cell.length_c   1.000
_cell.angle_alpha   90.00
_cell.angle_beta   90.00
_cell.angle_gamma   90.00
#
_symmetry.space_group_name_H-M   'P 1'
#
loop_
_entity.id
_entity.type
_entity.pdbx_description
1 polymer ?
#
loop_
_entity_poly.entity_id
_entity_poly.type
_entity_poly.pdbx_seq_one_letter_code
_entity_poly.pdbx_strand_id
1 'polypeptide(L)'
;MNKGTPFDGALLGLTLCLVVGTVPLCLGLAGPPAPGRPALVIAPPWGDRLAAAVAAGGGHEIGPFVAPLARFAVLERPGKTRAAGAWAVLDADALMTLCGFEGERL
;
A
#
# COMPACT_ATOMS: atom_id res chain seq x y z
N MET A 1 -27.28 21.77 -10.49
CA MET A 1 -26.24 21.00 -11.20
C MET A 1 -25.41 21.99 -12.02
N ASN A 2 -24.28 22.46 -11.49
CA ASN A 2 -23.37 23.35 -12.23
C ASN A 2 -22.65 22.52 -13.29
N LYS A 3 -22.72 22.95 -14.55
CA LYS A 3 -21.93 22.38 -15.64
C LYS A 3 -20.47 22.71 -15.37
N GLY A 4 -19.63 21.67 -15.23
CA GLY A 4 -18.19 21.84 -15.13
C GLY A 4 -17.68 22.64 -16.33
N THR A 5 -16.82 23.61 -16.05
CA THR A 5 -16.17 24.42 -17.09
C THR A 5 -15.12 23.57 -17.81
N PRO A 6 -14.72 23.92 -19.04
CA PRO A 6 -13.66 23.20 -19.75
C PRO A 6 -12.34 23.12 -18.95
N PHE A 7 -12.10 24.08 -18.05
CA PHE A 7 -10.97 24.07 -17.12
C PHE A 7 -11.05 22.93 -16.10
N ASP A 8 -12.24 22.64 -15.57
CA ASP A 8 -12.47 21.50 -14.67
C ASP A 8 -12.16 20.18 -15.38
N GLY A 9 -12.55 20.06 -16.66
CA GLY A 9 -12.25 18.89 -17.48
C GLY A 9 -10.74 18.70 -17.71
N ALA A 10 -10.02 19.78 -18.01
CA ALA A 10 -8.57 19.74 -18.18
C ALA A 10 -7.85 19.36 -16.88
N LEU A 11 -8.29 19.90 -15.74
CA LEU A 11 -7.72 19.60 -14.43
C LEU A 11 -7.97 18.13 -14.03
N LEU A 12 -9.19 17.62 -14.26
CA LEU A 12 -9.53 16.21 -14.05
C LEU A 12 -8.70 15.29 -14.94
N GLY A 13 -8.55 15.64 -16.22
CA GLY A 13 -7.74 14.89 -17.17
C GLY A 13 -6.28 14.82 -16.74
N LEU A 14 -5.68 15.96 -16.38
CA LEU A 14 -4.31 16.03 -15.88
C LEU A 14 -4.14 15.20 -14.60
N THR A 15 -5.07 15.34 -13.64
CA THR A 15 -5.04 14.58 -12.38
C THR A 15 -5.11 13.08 -12.65
N LEU A 16 -5.99 12.64 -13.54
CA LEU A 16 -6.12 11.23 -13.89
C LEU A 16 -4.85 10.71 -14.58
N CYS A 17 -4.29 11.47 -15.52
CA CYS A 17 -3.02 11.13 -16.17
C CYS A 17 -1.88 10.97 -15.16
N LEU A 18 -1.77 11.89 -14.19
CA LEU A 18 -0.75 11.81 -13.14
C LEU A 18 -0.96 10.58 -12.26
N VAL A 19 -2.18 10.35 -11.77
CA VAL A 19 -2.48 9.20 -10.89
C VAL A 19 -2.22 7.87 -11.61
N VAL A 20 -2.69 7.72 -12.86
CA VAL A 20 -2.51 6.49 -13.63
C VAL A 20 -1.04 6.27 -14.00
N GLY A 21 -0.26 7.34 -14.21
CA GLY A 21 1.17 7.24 -14.50
C GLY A 21 2.02 6.95 -13.28
N THR A 22 1.77 7.63 -12.16
CA THR A 22 2.65 7.57 -10.98
C THR A 22 2.36 6.38 -10.07
N VAL A 23 1.09 5.99 -9.90
CA VAL A 23 0.75 4.91 -8.96
C VAL A 23 1.40 3.56 -9.34
N PRO A 24 1.34 3.08 -10.60
CA PRO A 24 1.99 1.84 -10.98
C PRO A 24 3.52 1.92 -10.84
N LEU A 25 4.10 3.09 -11.15
CA LEU A 25 5.53 3.34 -11.00
C LEU A 25 5.96 3.22 -9.53
N CYS A 26 5.24 3.90 -8.62
CA CYS A 26 5.51 3.82 -7.18
C CYS A 26 5.32 2.39 -6.64
N LEU A 27 4.27 1.67 -7.08
CA LEU A 27 4.06 0.28 -6.69
C LEU A 27 5.17 -0.65 -7.19
N GLY A 28 5.69 -0.42 -8.39
CA GLY A 28 6.82 -1.16 -8.92
C GLY A 28 8.12 -0.90 -8.16
N LEU A 29 8.36 0.35 -7.77
CA LEU A 29 9.53 0.75 -6.99
C LEU A 29 9.50 0.24 -5.54
N ALA A 30 8.32 0.08 -4.95
CA ALA A 30 8.17 -0.46 -3.60
C ALA A 30 8.62 -1.93 -3.47
N GLY A 31 8.81 -2.64 -4.58
CA GLY A 31 9.35 -4.00 -4.57
C GLY A 31 8.43 -5.06 -3.96
N PRO A 32 8.70 -6.35 -4.21
CA PRO A 32 7.96 -7.42 -3.60
C PRO A 32 8.32 -7.56 -2.11
N PRO A 33 7.33 -7.75 -1.22
CA PRO A 33 7.57 -8.00 0.20
C PRO A 33 8.30 -9.34 0.40
N ALA A 34 9.28 -9.36 1.29
CA ALA A 34 9.99 -10.58 1.66
C ALA A 34 9.34 -11.30 2.87
N PRO A 35 9.31 -12.65 2.90
CA PRO A 35 8.89 -13.42 4.06
C PRO A 35 9.66 -13.03 5.33
N GLY A 36 8.95 -12.92 6.47
CA GLY A 36 9.53 -12.60 7.76
C GLY A 36 10.02 -11.15 7.90
N ARG A 37 9.83 -10.31 6.87
CA ARG A 37 10.15 -8.88 6.91
C ARG A 37 8.88 -8.04 7.08
N PRO A 38 8.99 -6.82 7.65
CA PRO A 38 7.91 -5.86 7.66
C PRO A 38 7.40 -5.53 6.24
N ALA A 39 6.09 -5.52 6.08
CA ALA A 39 5.40 -5.17 4.85
C ALA A 39 4.21 -4.25 5.13
N LEU A 40 3.89 -3.36 4.21
CA LEU A 40 2.66 -2.56 4.23
C LEU A 40 1.56 -3.31 3.46
N VAL A 41 0.46 -3.62 4.13
CA VAL A 41 -0.70 -4.31 3.57
C VAL A 41 -1.83 -3.30 3.36
N ILE A 42 -2.34 -3.22 2.13
CA ILE A 42 -3.45 -2.35 1.74
C ILE A 42 -4.60 -3.22 1.26
N ALA A 43 -5.76 -3.11 1.91
CA ALA A 43 -6.96 -3.85 1.54
C ALA A 43 -8.22 -2.98 1.68
N PRO A 44 -9.11 -2.96 0.69
CA PRO A 44 -10.46 -2.45 0.83
C PRO A 44 -11.48 -3.57 1.05
N PRO A 45 -12.73 -3.23 1.40
CA PRO A 45 -13.17 -1.95 1.97
C PRO A 45 -12.55 -1.79 3.36
N TRP A 46 -11.93 -0.63 3.59
CA TRP A 46 -11.18 -0.28 4.79
C TRP A 46 -11.94 -0.68 6.06
N GLY A 47 -11.36 -1.57 6.87
CA GLY A 47 -12.04 -2.22 7.99
C GLY A 47 -11.43 -3.57 8.37
N ASP A 48 -12.19 -4.40 9.09
CA ASP A 48 -11.71 -5.62 9.77
C ASP A 48 -11.16 -6.71 8.83
N ARG A 49 -11.42 -6.61 7.53
CA ARG A 49 -10.91 -7.55 6.52
C ARG A 49 -9.39 -7.55 6.40
N LEU A 50 -8.73 -6.46 6.80
CA LEU A 50 -7.29 -6.34 6.69
C LEU A 50 -6.57 -7.27 7.69
N ALA A 51 -7.09 -7.38 8.91
CA ALA A 51 -6.59 -8.33 9.91
C ALA A 51 -6.73 -9.79 9.44
N ALA A 52 -7.85 -10.13 8.79
CA ALA A 52 -8.07 -11.45 8.22
C ALA A 52 -7.09 -11.76 7.07
N ALA A 53 -6.78 -10.78 6.22
CA ALA A 53 -5.79 -10.94 5.17
C ALA A 53 -4.37 -11.15 5.73
N VAL A 54 -3.99 -10.38 6.76
CA VAL A 54 -2.71 -10.55 7.47
C VAL A 54 -2.61 -11.95 8.08
N ALA A 55 -3.67 -12.41 8.75
CA ALA A 55 -3.73 -13.75 9.33
C ALA A 55 -3.63 -14.86 8.27
N ALA A 56 -4.24 -14.70 7.09
CA ALA A 56 -4.14 -15.66 5.99
C ALA A 56 -2.69 -15.78 5.46
N GLY A 57 -1.94 -14.68 5.52
CA GLY A 57 -0.50 -14.62 5.28
C GLY A 57 0.36 -15.31 6.34
N GLY A 58 -0.23 -15.75 7.46
CA GLY A 58 0.50 -16.21 8.64
C GLY A 58 1.25 -15.09 9.34
N GLY A 59 0.81 -13.85 9.15
CA GLY A 59 1.47 -12.67 9.69
C GLY A 59 0.83 -12.12 10.95
N HIS A 60 1.45 -11.07 11.48
CA HIS A 60 0.95 -10.29 12.60
C HIS A 60 1.18 -8.79 12.34
N GLU A 61 0.24 -7.96 12.80
CA GLU A 61 0.33 -6.51 12.68
C GLU A 61 1.44 -5.95 13.58
N ILE A 62 2.10 -4.89 13.11
CA ILE A 62 3.13 -4.17 13.86
C ILE A 62 2.81 -2.67 13.88
N GLY A 63 3.16 -2.01 14.97
CA GLY A 63 3.01 -0.58 15.15
C GLY A 63 1.97 -0.20 16.21
N PRO A 64 2.13 0.99 16.84
CA PRO A 64 1.24 1.44 17.92
C PRO A 64 -0.13 1.91 17.41
N PHE A 65 -0.21 2.30 16.13
CA PHE A 65 -1.41 2.86 15.53
C PHE A 65 -1.80 2.10 14.26
N VAL A 66 -3.11 2.02 14.07
CA VAL A 66 -3.78 1.15 13.13
C VAL A 66 -4.50 2.05 12.12
N ALA A 67 -3.92 2.25 10.95
CA ALA A 67 -4.44 3.20 9.96
C ALA A 67 -5.61 2.59 9.17
N PRO A 68 -6.82 3.16 9.08
CA PRO A 68 -8.01 2.51 8.50
C PRO A 68 -7.77 1.83 7.14
N LEU A 69 -6.87 2.42 6.36
CA LEU A 69 -6.58 2.06 4.98
C LEU A 69 -5.42 1.07 4.76
N ALA A 70 -4.54 0.92 5.75
CA ALA A 70 -3.38 0.04 5.63
C ALA A 70 -2.88 -0.46 6.99
N ARG A 71 -2.17 -1.58 7.00
CA ARG A 71 -1.48 -2.09 8.20
C ARG A 71 -0.04 -2.40 7.87
N PHE A 72 0.87 -2.06 8.77
CA PHE A 72 2.17 -2.71 8.77
C PHE A 72 2.03 -4.08 9.43
N ALA A 73 2.63 -5.10 8.83
CA ALA A 73 2.64 -6.45 9.35
C ALA A 73 3.92 -7.18 8.95
N VAL A 74 4.37 -8.11 9.78
CA VAL A 74 5.36 -9.11 9.37
C VAL A 74 4.59 -10.29 8.80
N LEU A 75 4.96 -10.72 7.58
CA LEU A 75 4.22 -11.75 6.85
C LEU A 75 5.13 -12.93 6.50
N GLU A 76 4.74 -14.15 6.85
CA GLU A 76 5.45 -15.37 6.44
C GLU A 76 5.18 -15.71 4.97
N ARG A 77 3.95 -15.45 4.50
CA ARG A 77 3.51 -15.79 3.15
C ARG A 77 2.81 -14.61 2.50
N PRO A 78 3.55 -13.56 2.08
CA PRO A 78 2.97 -12.33 1.52
C PRO A 78 2.02 -12.57 0.34
N GLY A 79 2.31 -13.56 -0.51
CA GLY A 79 1.44 -13.94 -1.62
C GLY A 79 0.05 -14.44 -1.18
N LYS A 80 -0.05 -15.08 -0.01
CA LYS A 80 -1.35 -15.52 0.54
C LYS A 80 -2.15 -14.35 1.12
N THR A 81 -1.48 -13.34 1.69
CA THR A 81 -2.12 -12.08 2.10
C THR A 81 -2.79 -11.38 0.91
N ARG A 82 -2.07 -11.31 -0.23
CA ARG A 82 -2.62 -10.76 -1.48
C ARG A 82 -3.80 -11.57 -2.00
N ALA A 83 -3.68 -12.90 -2.02
CA ALA A 83 -4.76 -13.79 -2.44
C ALA A 83 -6.01 -13.72 -1.52
N ALA A 84 -5.83 -13.35 -0.26
CA ALA A 84 -6.91 -13.21 0.73
C ALA A 84 -7.67 -11.87 0.64
N GLY A 85 -7.34 -11.00 -0.32
CA GLY A 85 -8.08 -9.77 -0.58
C GLY A 85 -7.30 -8.48 -0.35
N ALA A 86 -6.01 -8.55 0.01
CA ALA A 86 -5.17 -7.37 -0.04
C ALA A 86 -4.95 -6.94 -1.50
N TRP A 87 -5.21 -5.67 -1.80
CA TRP A 87 -4.94 -5.08 -3.11
C TRP A 87 -3.44 -4.98 -3.38
N ALA A 88 -2.71 -4.55 -2.35
CA ALA A 88 -1.26 -4.41 -2.41
C ALA A 88 -0.63 -4.92 -1.10
N VAL A 89 0.54 -5.52 -1.27
CA VAL A 89 1.45 -5.89 -0.18
C VAL A 89 2.81 -5.39 -0.63
N LEU A 90 3.36 -4.41 0.09
CA LEU A 90 4.54 -3.65 -0.32
C LEU A 90 5.65 -3.86 0.69
N ASP A 91 6.90 -3.87 0.24
CA ASP A 91 8.04 -3.92 1.14
C ASP A 91 8.13 -2.62 1.97
N ALA A 92 8.24 -2.76 3.29
CA ALA A 92 8.27 -1.59 4.17
C ALA A 92 9.60 -0.83 4.11
N ASP A 93 10.72 -1.51 3.82
CA ASP A 93 12.05 -0.90 3.73
C ASP A 93 12.13 0.03 2.52
N ALA A 94 11.61 -0.41 1.38
CA ALA A 94 11.47 0.43 0.20
C ALA A 94 10.62 1.68 0.48
N LEU A 95 9.56 1.56 1.29
CA LEU A 95 8.73 2.71 1.68
C LEU A 95 9.44 3.67 2.64
N MET A 96 10.36 3.20 3.48
CA MET A 96 11.12 4.05 4.39
C MET A 96 11.98 5.07 3.65
N THR A 97 12.43 4.76 2.44
CA THR A 97 13.15 5.72 1.58
C THR A 97 12.31 6.96 1.25
N LEU A 98 10.98 6.81 1.14
CA LEU A 98 10.07 7.95 0.92
C LEU A 98 9.99 8.87 2.15
N CYS A 99 10.32 8.35 3.33
CA CYS A 99 10.40 9.09 4.57
C CYS A 99 11.79 9.76 4.77
N GLY A 100 12.69 9.65 3.78
CA GLY A 100 14.06 10.14 3.89
C GLY A 100 14.95 9.29 4.81
N PHE A 101 14.55 8.04 5.05
CA PHE A 101 15.35 7.09 5.83
C PHE A 101 16.26 6.30 4.88
N GLU A 102 17.46 6.80 4.66
CA GLU A 102 18.55 6.08 3.99
C GLU A 102 19.26 5.23 5.06
N GLY A 103 18.88 3.96 5.20
CA GLY A 103 19.27 3.14 6.35
C GLY A 103 20.79 2.98 6.55
N GLU A 104 21.27 3.30 7.74
CA GLU A 104 22.46 2.66 8.31
C GLU A 104 22.07 1.25 8.75
N ARG A 105 22.54 0.25 8.00
CA ARG A 105 22.35 -1.17 8.33
C ARG A 105 23.28 -1.51 9.50
N LEU A 106 22.73 -1.59 10.71
CA LEU A 106 23.39 -2.18 11.88
C LEU A 106 22.99 -3.65 12.03
#